data_AF-A0AAD4ZZT3-F1
#
_entry.id   AF-A0AAD4ZZT3-F1
#
_cell.length_a   1.000
_cell.length_b   1.000
_cell.length_c   1.000
_cell.angle_alpha   90.00
_cell.angle_beta   90.00
_cell.angle_gamma   90.00
#
_symmetry.space_group_name_H-M   'P 1'
#
loop_
_entity.id
_entity.type
_entity.pdbx_description
1 polymer ?
#
loop_
_entity_poly.entity_id
_entity_poly.type
_entity_poly.pdbx_seq_one_letter_code
_entity_poly.pdbx_strand_id
1 'polypeptide(L)'
;CMTEGTDVSSVFMEMVKASATVDVVQKKLVFLYMVTFAGVKPDMALLAINTLRKDCDNPNPMIRGLALRNMCNLRMPGIIEYIHQPVMNALRDKSSYVRRVAVLGCAKIHNLQTNTEIGSEPSIY
;
A
#
# COMPACT_ATOMS: atom_id res chain seq x y z
N CYS A 1 -0.22 10.96 19.79
CA CYS A 1 0.73 10.70 18.68
C CYS A 1 0.45 9.32 18.07
N MET A 2 -0.13 9.25 16.85
CA MET A 2 -0.63 8.06 16.10
C MET A 2 -1.42 6.99 16.87
N THR A 3 -0.89 6.40 17.93
CA THR A 3 -1.57 5.44 18.82
C THR A 3 -2.64 6.08 19.70
N GLU A 4 -2.59 7.41 19.87
CA GLU A 4 -3.58 8.17 20.67
C GLU A 4 -4.75 8.70 19.84
N GLY A 5 -4.86 8.35 18.56
CA GLY A 5 -5.97 8.75 17.70
C GLY A 5 -5.97 10.23 17.28
N THR A 6 -4.91 10.99 17.58
CA THR A 6 -4.76 12.37 17.12
C THR A 6 -4.63 12.42 15.60
N ASP A 7 -5.46 13.24 14.94
CA ASP A 7 -5.31 13.51 13.52
C ASP A 7 -4.01 14.28 13.28
N VAL A 8 -3.10 13.64 12.56
CA VAL A 8 -1.81 14.20 12.15
C VAL A 8 -1.73 14.33 10.63
N SER A 9 -2.86 14.23 9.91
CA SER A 9 -2.92 14.30 8.44
C SER A 9 -2.31 15.58 7.84
N SER A 10 -2.17 16.66 8.63
CA SER A 10 -1.50 17.91 8.23
C SER A 10 -0.03 17.72 7.81
N VAL A 11 0.69 16.74 8.38
CA VAL A 11 2.10 16.47 8.03
C VAL A 11 2.27 15.48 6.88
N PHE A 12 1.19 15.12 6.17
CA PHE A 12 1.24 14.09 5.13
C PHE A 12 2.26 14.42 4.03
N MET A 13 2.32 15.68 3.58
CA MET A 13 3.28 16.09 2.55
C MET A 13 4.74 16.00 3.01
N GLU A 14 4.99 16.22 4.31
CA GLU A 14 6.31 16.05 4.90
C GLU A 14 6.69 14.56 4.95
N MET A 15 5.72 13.69 5.23
CA MET A 15 5.93 12.23 5.21
C MET A 15 6.18 11.71 3.79
N VAL A 16 5.50 12.24 2.77
CA VAL A 16 5.81 11.94 1.37
C VAL A 16 7.25 12.32 1.05
N LYS A 17 7.74 13.49 1.49
CA LYS A 17 9.15 13.88 1.30
C LYS A 17 10.10 12.96 2.07
N ALA A 18 9.78 12.63 3.32
CA ALA A 18 10.58 11.75 4.17
C ALA A 18 10.67 10.31 3.62
N SER A 19 9.73 9.88 2.80
CA SER A 19 9.74 8.55 2.16
C SER A 19 10.96 8.31 1.26
N ALA A 20 11.62 9.38 0.78
CA ALA A 20 12.84 9.30 -0.01
C ALA A 20 14.08 8.86 0.79
N THR A 21 13.95 8.66 2.10
CA THR A 21 15.02 8.12 2.94
C THR A 21 15.53 6.77 2.47
N VAL A 22 16.85 6.55 2.64
CA VAL A 22 17.50 5.26 2.39
C VAL A 22 17.45 4.34 3.59
N ASP A 23 17.15 4.87 4.79
CA ASP A 23 17.06 4.08 6.00
C ASP A 23 15.77 3.25 6.02
N VAL A 24 15.93 1.93 6.13
CA VAL A 24 14.81 0.98 6.03
C VAL A 24 13.88 1.10 7.25
N VAL A 25 14.40 1.45 8.42
CA VAL A 25 13.59 1.59 9.64
C VAL A 25 12.70 2.83 9.53
N GLN A 26 13.27 3.96 9.11
CA GLN A 26 12.53 5.18 8.83
C GLN A 26 11.50 4.96 7.73
N LYS A 27 11.85 4.27 6.65
CA LYS A 27 10.90 3.96 5.56
C LYS A 27 9.72 3.12 6.04
N LYS A 28 9.92 2.15 6.95
CA LYS A 28 8.82 1.40 7.59
C LYS A 28 7.87 2.32 8.35
N LEU A 29 8.40 3.26 9.13
CA LEU A 29 7.59 4.20 9.91
C LEU A 29 6.81 5.14 9.00
N VAL A 30 7.46 5.69 7.97
CA VAL A 30 6.82 6.57 6.99
C VAL A 30 5.71 5.83 6.23
N PHE A 31 5.95 4.61 5.77
CA PHE A 31 4.93 3.85 5.06
C PHE A 31 3.75 3.47 5.96
N LEU A 32 4.01 3.11 7.22
CA LEU A 32 2.96 2.85 8.19
C LEU A 32 2.06 4.09 8.35
N TYR A 33 2.66 5.26 8.52
CA TYR A 33 1.93 6.53 8.56
C TYR A 33 1.12 6.74 7.27
N MET A 34 1.75 6.63 6.11
CA MET A 34 1.11 6.91 4.81
C MET A 34 -0.09 6.01 4.57
N VAL A 35 0.02 4.71 4.85
CA VAL A 35 -1.11 3.77 4.72
C VAL A 35 -2.23 4.07 5.72
N THR A 36 -1.88 4.50 6.94
CA THR A 36 -2.85 4.83 7.99
C THR A 36 -3.70 6.05 7.60
N PHE A 37 -3.09 7.07 7.01
CA PHE A 37 -3.77 8.33 6.67
C PHE A 37 -4.19 8.45 5.20
N ALA A 38 -3.80 7.53 4.32
CA ALA A 38 -4.16 7.53 2.90
C ALA A 38 -5.68 7.53 2.67
N GLY A 39 -6.45 6.89 3.55
CA GLY A 39 -7.91 6.82 3.43
C GLY A 39 -8.66 8.09 3.81
N VAL A 40 -7.98 9.11 4.35
CA VAL A 40 -8.64 10.34 4.83
C VAL A 40 -9.08 11.22 3.65
N LYS A 41 -8.26 11.32 2.61
CA LYS A 41 -8.53 12.13 1.40
C LYS A 41 -8.07 11.38 0.14
N PRO A 42 -8.82 11.45 -0.98
CA PRO A 42 -8.43 10.81 -2.24
C PRO A 42 -7.03 11.21 -2.73
N ASP A 43 -6.66 12.48 -2.61
CA ASP A 43 -5.35 12.98 -3.03
C ASP A 43 -4.19 12.37 -2.22
N MET A 44 -4.39 12.18 -0.92
CA MET A 44 -3.41 11.52 -0.05
C MET A 44 -3.23 10.05 -0.44
N ALA A 45 -4.33 9.38 -0.74
CA ALA A 45 -4.33 8.00 -1.25
C ALA A 45 -3.53 7.88 -2.54
N LEU A 46 -3.77 8.78 -3.51
CA LEU A 46 -3.05 8.78 -4.78
C LEU A 46 -1.55 9.07 -4.61
N LEU A 47 -1.19 10.01 -3.75
CA LEU A 47 0.21 10.29 -3.41
C LEU A 47 0.88 9.08 -2.73
N ALA A 48 0.18 8.39 -1.84
CA ALA A 48 0.68 7.18 -1.21
C ALA A 48 0.91 6.05 -2.21
N ILE A 49 -0.06 5.82 -3.11
CA ILE A 49 0.07 4.85 -4.20
C ILE A 49 1.31 5.15 -5.04
N ASN A 50 1.45 6.39 -5.52
CA ASN A 50 2.54 6.76 -6.41
C ASN A 50 3.91 6.61 -5.73
N THR A 51 3.99 6.98 -4.44
CA THR A 51 5.21 6.82 -3.63
C THR A 51 5.57 5.35 -3.46
N LEU A 52 4.62 4.52 -3.02
CA LEU A 52 4.85 3.10 -2.79
C LEU A 52 5.14 2.35 -4.10
N ARG A 53 4.47 2.71 -5.19
CA ARG A 53 4.70 2.11 -6.51
C ARG A 53 6.14 2.34 -6.96
N LYS A 54 6.68 3.54 -6.77
CA LYS A 54 8.09 3.83 -7.08
C LYS A 54 9.05 2.94 -6.28
N ASP A 55 8.76 2.71 -5.00
CA ASP A 55 9.60 1.84 -4.16
C ASP A 55 9.40 0.34 -4.44
N CYS A 56 8.35 -0.07 -5.16
CA CYS A 56 8.22 -1.45 -5.67
C CYS A 56 9.28 -1.79 -6.72
N ASP A 57 9.91 -0.80 -7.35
CA ASP A 57 11.01 -0.98 -8.31
C ASP A 57 12.40 -0.69 -7.71
N ASN A 58 12.49 -0.52 -6.39
CA ASN A 58 13.75 -0.20 -5.70
C ASN A 58 14.81 -1.32 -5.90
N PRO A 59 16.11 -1.01 -6.06
CA PRO A 59 17.15 -2.05 -6.17
C PRO A 59 17.21 -2.98 -4.95
N ASN A 60 16.89 -2.48 -3.75
CA ASN A 60 16.88 -3.26 -2.53
C ASN A 60 15.59 -4.12 -2.40
N PRO A 61 15.69 -5.47 -2.38
CA PRO A 61 14.53 -6.34 -2.30
C PRO A 61 13.71 -6.18 -1.01
N MET A 62 14.35 -5.75 0.09
CA MET A 62 13.65 -5.48 1.35
C MET A 62 12.71 -4.28 1.22
N ILE A 63 13.14 -3.25 0.49
CA ILE A 63 12.33 -2.06 0.22
C ILE A 63 11.19 -2.41 -0.75
N ARG A 64 11.46 -3.16 -1.83
CA ARG A 64 10.41 -3.61 -2.77
C ARG A 64 9.30 -4.39 -2.07
N GLY A 65 9.68 -5.40 -1.30
CA GLY A 65 8.70 -6.21 -0.57
C GLY A 65 7.96 -5.40 0.50
N LEU A 66 8.65 -4.47 1.18
CA LEU A 66 8.00 -3.57 2.13
C LEU A 66 6.97 -2.65 1.45
N ALA A 67 7.31 -2.07 0.31
CA ALA A 67 6.43 -1.20 -0.46
C ALA A 67 5.20 -1.98 -0.97
N LEU A 68 5.42 -3.15 -1.56
CA LEU A 68 4.36 -4.03 -2.06
C LEU A 68 3.37 -4.44 -0.95
N ARG A 69 3.89 -4.81 0.23
CA ARG A 69 3.06 -5.16 1.40
C ARG A 69 2.18 -3.98 1.82
N ASN A 70 2.71 -2.76 1.81
CA ASN A 70 1.97 -1.56 2.18
C ASN A 70 0.96 -1.17 1.12
N MET A 71 1.26 -1.31 -0.18
CA MET A 71 0.27 -1.14 -1.24
C MET A 71 -0.92 -2.07 -1.03
N CYS A 72 -0.67 -3.35 -0.77
CA CYS A 72 -1.71 -4.35 -0.49
C CYS A 72 -2.52 -4.11 0.81
N ASN A 73 -2.12 -3.14 1.64
CA ASN A 73 -2.84 -2.76 2.85
C ASN A 73 -3.65 -1.47 2.69
N LEU A 74 -3.50 -0.74 1.58
CA LEU A 74 -4.28 0.46 1.32
C LEU A 74 -5.77 0.11 1.15
N ARG A 75 -6.63 0.92 1.77
CA ARG A 75 -8.08 0.79 1.69
C ARG A 75 -8.65 2.00 0.98
N MET A 76 -8.94 1.85 -0.30
CA MET A 76 -9.58 2.87 -1.11
C MET A 76 -10.32 2.24 -2.29
N PRO A 77 -11.42 2.85 -2.77
CA PRO A 77 -12.11 2.42 -3.97
C PRO A 77 -11.15 2.35 -5.17
N GLY A 78 -11.26 1.33 -6.00
CA GLY A 78 -10.43 1.18 -7.20
C GLY A 78 -8.96 0.82 -6.94
N ILE A 79 -8.54 0.55 -5.70
CA ILE A 79 -7.14 0.26 -5.37
C ILE A 79 -6.53 -0.90 -6.20
N ILE A 80 -7.36 -1.87 -6.58
CA ILE A 80 -6.96 -3.07 -7.31
C ILE A 80 -6.28 -2.70 -8.64
N GLU A 81 -6.77 -1.68 -9.35
CA GLU A 81 -6.20 -1.21 -10.62
C GLU A 81 -4.74 -0.76 -10.47
N TYR A 82 -4.40 -0.21 -9.30
CA TYR A 82 -3.05 0.27 -8.99
C TYR A 82 -2.12 -0.84 -8.48
N ILE A 83 -2.66 -1.87 -7.81
CA ILE A 83 -1.86 -2.94 -7.20
C ILE A 83 -1.61 -4.11 -8.16
N HIS A 84 -2.52 -4.33 -9.11
CA HIS A 84 -2.47 -5.51 -10.00
C HIS A 84 -1.09 -5.66 -10.67
N GLN A 85 -0.60 -4.63 -11.35
CA GLN A 85 0.68 -4.69 -12.05
C GLN A 85 1.89 -4.86 -11.10
N PRO A 86 2.02 -4.08 -10.00
CA PRO A 86 3.07 -4.31 -9.00
C PRO A 86 3.12 -5.74 -8.45
N VAL A 87 1.96 -6.36 -8.16
CA VAL A 87 1.91 -7.75 -7.68
C VAL A 87 2.35 -8.72 -8.76
N MET A 88 1.90 -8.56 -9.99
CA MET A 88 2.30 -9.42 -11.11
C MET A 88 3.81 -9.34 -11.38
N ASN A 89 4.40 -8.15 -11.30
CA ASN A 89 5.84 -7.96 -11.40
C ASN A 89 6.57 -8.66 -10.24
N ALA A 90 6.07 -8.49 -9.02
CA ALA A 90 6.68 -9.05 -7.81
C ALA A 90 6.61 -10.59 -7.72
N LEU A 91 5.60 -11.23 -8.31
CA LEU A 91 5.53 -12.69 -8.45
C LEU A 91 6.70 -13.25 -9.26
N ARG A 92 7.27 -12.44 -10.17
CA ARG A 92 8.40 -12.78 -11.03
C ARG A 92 9.73 -12.19 -10.53
N ASP A 93 9.76 -11.63 -9.31
CA ASP A 93 10.96 -11.02 -8.75
C ASP A 93 12.06 -12.05 -8.50
N LYS A 94 13.32 -11.63 -8.62
CA LYS A 94 14.51 -12.46 -8.37
C LYS A 94 14.59 -12.89 -6.89
N SER A 95 14.16 -12.05 -5.97
CA SER A 95 14.17 -12.30 -4.53
C SER A 95 13.01 -13.18 -4.09
N SER A 96 13.31 -14.26 -3.37
CA SER A 96 12.29 -15.14 -2.75
C SER A 96 11.42 -14.40 -1.73
N TYR A 97 11.98 -13.40 -1.03
CA TYR A 97 11.22 -12.56 -0.11
C TYR A 97 10.12 -11.77 -0.83
N VAL A 98 10.45 -11.13 -1.94
CA VAL A 98 9.49 -10.32 -2.71
C VAL A 98 8.39 -11.21 -3.29
N ARG A 99 8.75 -12.39 -3.85
CA ARG A 99 7.76 -13.36 -4.33
C ARG A 99 6.82 -13.83 -3.23
N ARG A 100 7.33 -14.13 -2.03
CA ARG A 100 6.50 -14.49 -0.86
C ARG A 100 5.51 -13.39 -0.50
N VAL A 101 5.95 -12.12 -0.49
CA VAL A 101 5.05 -10.99 -0.23
C VAL A 101 3.98 -10.87 -1.33
N ALA A 102 4.35 -11.07 -2.59
CA ALA A 102 3.42 -11.00 -3.71
C ALA A 102 2.29 -12.04 -3.61
N VAL A 103 2.61 -13.29 -3.23
CA VAL A 103 1.60 -14.33 -3.00
C VAL A 103 0.61 -13.93 -1.90
N LEU A 104 1.10 -13.37 -0.78
CA LEU A 104 0.23 -12.84 0.27
C LEU A 104 -0.59 -11.63 -0.22
N GLY A 105 -0.03 -10.82 -1.12
CA GLY A 105 -0.73 -9.74 -1.81
C GLY A 105 -1.90 -10.25 -2.65
N CYS A 106 -1.72 -11.32 -3.42
CA CYS A 106 -2.80 -11.95 -4.20
C CYS A 106 -3.97 -12.36 -3.31
N ALA A 107 -3.70 -13.02 -2.17
CA ALA A 107 -4.75 -13.42 -1.23
C ALA A 107 -5.54 -12.21 -0.70
N LYS A 108 -4.86 -11.08 -0.43
CA LYS A 108 -5.53 -9.84 0.01
C LYS A 108 -6.37 -9.21 -1.10
N ILE A 109 -5.85 -9.15 -2.32
CA ILE A 109 -6.59 -8.61 -3.48
C ILE A 109 -7.87 -9.41 -3.70
N HIS A 110 -7.78 -10.75 -3.65
CA HIS A 110 -8.94 -11.61 -3.78
C HIS A 110 -10.01 -11.29 -2.73
N ASN A 111 -9.61 -11.18 -1.45
CA ASN A 111 -10.55 -10.81 -0.38
C ASN A 111 -11.16 -9.41 -0.55
N LEU A 112 -10.44 -8.46 -1.17
CA LEU A 112 -10.96 -7.13 -1.47
C LEU A 112 -12.00 -7.17 -2.61
N GLN A 113 -11.78 -8.02 -3.62
CA GLN A 113 -12.72 -8.24 -4.72
C GLN A 113 -14.01 -8.89 -4.23
N THR A 114 -13.91 -9.96 -3.42
CA THR A 114 -15.10 -10.64 -2.87
C THR A 114 -15.95 -9.70 -2.00
N ASN A 115 -15.32 -8.83 -1.21
CA ASN A 115 -16.04 -7.84 -0.40
C ASN A 115 -16.72 -6.76 -1.25
N THR A 116 -16.20 -6.47 -2.45
CA THR A 116 -16.80 -5.51 -3.38
C THR A 116 -18.00 -6.14 -4.08
N GLU A 117 -17.92 -7.42 -4.45
CA GLU A 117 -19.01 -8.16 -5.11
C GLU A 117 -20.18 -8.45 -4.16
N ILE A 118 -19.92 -8.82 -2.89
CA ILE A 118 -20.97 -9.07 -1.90
C ILE A 118 -21.74 -7.78 -1.53
N GLY A 119 -21.11 -6.61 -1.59
CA GLY A 119 -21.77 -5.32 -1.39
C GLY A 119 -22.65 -4.86 -2.57
N SER A 120 -22.70 -5.63 -3.66
CA SER A 120 -23.43 -5.30 -4.89
C SER A 120 -24.65 -6.18 -5.15
N GLU A 121 -25.04 -7.05 -4.22
CA GLU A 121 -26.38 -7.65 -4.26
C GLU A 121 -27.43 -6.54 -4.07
N PRO A 122 -28.31 -6.29 -5.04
CA PRO A 122 -29.48 -5.47 -4.78
C PRO A 122 -30.27 -6.17 -3.69
N SER A 123 -30.67 -5.44 -2.66
CA SER A 123 -31.67 -5.88 -1.69
C SER A 123 -32.98 -6.18 -2.45
N ILE A 124 -33.08 -7.40 -2.97
CA ILE A 124 -34.36 -8.00 -3.31
C ILE A 124 -34.79 -8.70 -2.03
N TYR A 125 -35.51 -7.97 -1.20
CA TYR A 125 -36.68 -8.34 -0.37
C TYR A 125 -36.99 -7.15 0.54
#